data_AF-A0A7S8HDS1-F1
#
_entry.id   AF-A0A7S8HDS1-F1
#
_cell.length_a   1.000
_cell.length_b   1.000
_cell.length_c   1.000
_cell.angle_alpha   90.00
_cell.angle_beta   90.00
_cell.angle_gamma   90.00
#
_symmetry.space_group_name_H-M   'P 1'
#
loop_
_entity.id
_entity.type
_entity.pdbx_description
1 polymer ?
#
loop_
_entity_poly.entity_id
_entity_poly.type
_entity_poly.pdbx_seq_one_letter_code
_entity_poly.pdbx_strand_id
1 'polypeptide(L)'
;MTGYGWLPSILAEIAETAGLEAALKLAAERGGTEVYIPAACSDDHWLAACVGREAADRICRHFASGHGGISLRLPLGPQGSIAEMRRIADRMIAEGRPTSEIARAVGYTSRTVERRRARLRSRHDPRQGSLF
;
A
#
# COMPACT_ATOMS: atom_id res chain seq x y z
N MET A 1 -8.11 -14.91 9.29
CA MET A 1 -7.97 -14.60 7.85
C MET A 1 -8.37 -13.16 7.68
N THR A 2 -7.42 -12.28 7.37
CA THR A 2 -7.71 -10.86 7.28
C THR A 2 -8.56 -10.57 6.05
N GLY A 3 -9.66 -9.81 6.21
CA GLY A 3 -10.60 -9.51 5.11
C GLY A 3 -9.98 -8.68 3.98
N TYR A 4 -8.79 -8.12 4.24
CA TYR A 4 -8.12 -7.14 3.39
C TYR A 4 -6.70 -7.56 2.98
N GLY A 5 -6.46 -8.84 2.69
CA GLY A 5 -5.14 -9.35 2.27
C GLY A 5 -4.56 -8.74 0.97
N TRP A 6 -5.32 -7.91 0.27
CA TRP A 6 -4.90 -7.12 -0.90
C TRP A 6 -4.37 -5.72 -0.53
N LEU A 7 -4.54 -5.28 0.72
CA LEU A 7 -3.96 -4.06 1.25
C LEU A 7 -2.55 -4.33 1.81
N PRO A 8 -1.66 -3.31 1.78
CA PRO A 8 -0.46 -3.32 2.61
C PRO A 8 -0.79 -3.65 4.07
N SER A 9 0.07 -4.41 4.75
CA SER A 9 -0.19 -4.95 6.11
C SER A 9 -0.75 -3.92 7.09
N ILE A 10 -0.12 -2.74 7.20
CA ILE A 10 -0.56 -1.65 8.08
C ILE A 10 -1.95 -1.13 7.70
N LEU A 11 -2.26 -0.99 6.41
CA LEU A 11 -3.58 -0.54 5.95
C LEU A 11 -4.64 -1.63 6.13
N ALA A 12 -4.27 -2.90 5.97
CA ALA A 12 -5.15 -4.02 6.25
C ALA A 12 -5.53 -4.05 7.73
N GLU A 13 -4.55 -3.88 8.62
CA GLU A 13 -4.76 -3.83 10.07
C GLU A 13 -5.65 -2.63 10.48
N ILE A 14 -5.39 -1.44 9.93
CA ILE A 14 -6.28 -0.28 10.13
C ILE A 14 -7.69 -0.55 9.60
N ALA A 15 -7.83 -1.22 8.46
CA ALA A 15 -9.12 -1.54 7.87
C ALA A 15 -9.93 -2.52 8.72
N GLU A 16 -9.27 -3.43 9.44
CA GLU A 16 -9.92 -4.35 10.38
C GLU A 16 -10.37 -3.64 11.66
N THR A 17 -9.55 -2.72 12.14
CA THR A 17 -9.81 -1.99 13.39
C THR A 17 -10.83 -0.87 13.22
N ALA A 18 -10.76 -0.12 12.12
CA ALA A 18 -11.51 1.12 11.94
C ALA A 18 -12.38 1.16 10.68
N GLY A 19 -12.31 0.12 9.85
CA GLY A 19 -13.03 0.01 8.58
C GLY A 19 -12.19 0.40 7.37
N LEU A 20 -12.53 -0.19 6.22
CA LEU A 20 -11.81 0.04 4.96
C LEU A 20 -11.73 1.52 4.59
N GLU A 21 -12.82 2.27 4.75
CA GLU A 21 -12.87 3.68 4.40
C GLU A 21 -11.86 4.51 5.21
N ALA A 22 -11.68 4.22 6.49
CA ALA A 22 -10.69 4.87 7.34
C ALA A 22 -9.25 4.61 6.85
N ALA A 23 -8.94 3.35 6.53
CA ALA A 23 -7.63 2.98 5.98
C ALA A 23 -7.32 3.69 4.66
N LEU A 24 -8.31 3.79 3.77
CA LEU A 24 -8.14 4.47 2.48
C LEU A 24 -7.98 5.99 2.63
N LYS A 25 -8.75 6.63 3.52
CA LYS A 25 -8.61 8.07 3.82
C LYS A 25 -7.23 8.39 4.38
N LEU A 26 -6.72 7.58 5.31
CA LEU A 26 -5.37 7.75 5.87
C LEU A 26 -4.28 7.62 4.81
N ALA A 27 -4.39 6.62 3.95
CA ALA A 27 -3.48 6.45 2.85
C ALA A 27 -3.53 7.63 1.85
N ALA A 28 -4.71 8.17 1.57
CA ALA A 28 -4.86 9.31 0.67
C ALA A 28 -4.27 10.61 1.26
N GLU A 29 -4.50 10.86 2.55
CA GLU A 29 -4.09 12.10 3.23
C GLU A 29 -2.60 12.12 3.60
N ARG A 30 -2.08 11.00 4.13
CA ARG A 30 -0.72 10.91 4.70
C ARG A 30 0.10 9.72 4.19
N GLY A 31 -0.37 9.00 3.18
CA GLY A 31 0.36 7.87 2.62
C GLY A 31 1.75 8.26 2.11
N GLY A 32 2.72 7.35 2.28
CA GLY A 32 4.12 7.59 1.94
C GLY A 32 4.90 8.41 2.99
N THR A 33 4.26 8.76 4.11
CA THR A 33 4.91 9.49 5.21
C THR A 33 4.91 8.68 6.50
N GLU A 34 5.77 9.08 7.44
CA GLU A 34 5.74 8.60 8.81
C GLU A 34 4.82 9.52 9.63
N VAL A 35 3.85 8.94 10.31
CA VAL A 35 2.86 9.67 11.11
C VAL A 35 2.92 9.22 12.56
N TYR A 36 2.67 10.15 13.47
CA TYR A 36 2.53 9.83 14.88
C TYR A 36 1.05 9.57 15.22
N ILE A 37 0.80 8.41 15.83
CA ILE A 37 -0.49 8.01 16.38
C ILE A 37 -0.41 8.14 17.91
N PRO A 38 -1.10 9.11 18.52
CA PRO A 38 -1.07 9.29 19.97
C PRO A 38 -1.84 8.16 20.69
N ALA A 39 -1.62 8.03 22.00
CA ALA A 39 -2.38 7.09 22.84
C ALA A 39 -3.86 7.45 22.97
N ALA A 40 -4.16 8.75 22.94
CA ALA A 40 -5.50 9.30 22.83
C ALA A 40 -5.43 10.52 21.92
N CYS A 41 -6.33 10.61 20.94
CA CYS A 41 -6.36 11.74 20.02
C CYS A 41 -7.34 12.81 20.53
N SER A 42 -6.96 14.08 20.45
CA SER A 42 -7.88 15.20 20.63
C SER A 42 -8.74 15.40 19.38
N ASP A 43 -9.85 16.12 19.50
CA ASP A 43 -10.73 16.41 18.35
C ASP A 43 -10.03 17.21 17.24
N ASP A 44 -9.09 18.07 17.61
CA ASP A 44 -8.28 18.86 16.66
C ASP A 44 -7.12 18.07 16.03
N HIS A 45 -6.92 16.81 16.42
CA HIS A 45 -5.83 16.00 15.88
C HIS A 45 -6.15 15.57 14.44
N TRP A 46 -5.15 15.62 13.55
CA TRP A 46 -5.31 15.29 12.13
C TRP A 46 -5.96 13.91 11.89
N LEU A 47 -5.73 12.96 12.80
CA LEU A 47 -6.32 11.62 12.76
C LEU A 47 -7.86 11.67 12.92
N ALA A 48 -8.37 12.39 13.93
CA ALA A 48 -9.81 12.58 14.13
C ALA A 48 -10.45 13.34 12.97
N ALA A 49 -9.78 14.39 12.47
CA ALA A 49 -10.26 15.13 11.30
C ALA A 49 -10.34 14.26 10.03
N CYS A 50 -9.41 13.31 9.86
CA CYS A 50 -9.32 12.47 8.66
C CYS A 50 -10.32 11.32 8.67
N VAL A 51 -10.43 10.57 9.78
CA VAL A 51 -11.25 9.34 9.83
C VAL A 51 -12.49 9.45 10.70
N GLY A 52 -12.68 10.56 11.40
CA GLY A 52 -13.71 10.75 12.41
C GLY A 52 -13.29 10.26 13.79
N ARG A 53 -13.93 10.80 14.84
CA ARG A 53 -13.54 10.57 16.24
C ARG A 53 -13.56 9.10 16.63
N GLU A 54 -14.62 8.38 16.29
CA GLU A 54 -14.79 6.99 16.70
C GLU A 54 -13.74 6.06 16.04
N ALA A 55 -13.46 6.27 14.76
CA ALA A 55 -12.42 5.53 14.04
C ALA A 55 -11.01 5.87 14.58
N ALA A 56 -10.74 7.14 14.85
CA ALA A 56 -9.48 7.59 15.44
C ALA A 56 -9.23 6.95 16.81
N ASP A 57 -10.25 6.91 17.68
CA ASP A 57 -10.15 6.28 18.99
C ASP A 57 -9.86 4.77 18.89
N ARG A 58 -10.48 4.07 17.93
CA ARG A 58 -10.17 2.64 17.67
C ARG A 58 -8.74 2.44 17.21
N ILE A 59 -8.25 3.27 16.29
CA ILE A 59 -6.87 3.22 15.79
C ILE A 59 -5.87 3.50 16.92
N CYS A 60 -6.11 4.54 17.72
CA CYS A 60 -5.27 4.87 18.87
C CYS A 60 -5.20 3.70 19.86
N ARG A 61 -6.34 3.11 20.26
CA ARG A 61 -6.36 1.97 21.18
C ARG A 61 -5.64 0.73 20.63
N HIS A 62 -5.73 0.51 19.33
CA HIS A 62 -5.11 -0.65 18.67
C HIS A 62 -3.59 -0.52 18.61
N PHE A 63 -3.08 0.65 18.23
CA PHE A 63 -1.64 0.85 17.99
C PHE A 63 -0.88 1.36 19.22
N ALA A 64 -1.53 2.10 20.13
CA ALA A 64 -0.91 2.63 21.32
C ALA A 64 -1.06 1.65 22.51
N SER A 65 -0.23 0.62 22.51
CA SER A 65 -0.16 -0.37 23.60
C SER A 65 0.52 0.21 24.85
N GLY A 66 -0.25 0.88 25.71
CA GLY A 66 0.03 1.09 27.14
C GLY A 66 1.20 2.03 27.53
N HIS A 67 2.12 2.37 26.63
CA HIS A 67 3.35 3.12 26.96
C HIS A 67 3.45 4.48 26.26
N GLY A 68 2.43 4.89 25.50
CA GLY A 68 2.41 6.14 24.75
C GLY A 68 2.03 5.95 23.28
N GLY A 69 2.03 7.03 22.52
CA GLY A 69 1.80 6.97 21.08
C GLY A 69 2.96 6.35 20.30
N ILE A 70 2.69 5.93 19.07
CA ILE A 70 3.63 5.24 18.18
C ILE A 70 3.74 5.96 16.84
N SER A 71 4.94 5.94 16.23
CA SER A 71 5.13 6.38 14.85
C SER A 71 4.90 5.21 13.89
N LEU A 72 3.98 5.38 12.93
CA LEU A 72 3.66 4.43 11.88
C LEU A 72 4.08 4.97 10.52
N ARG A 73 4.68 4.13 9.67
CA ARG A 73 4.89 4.45 8.26
C ARG A 73 3.65 4.07 7.47
N LEU A 74 2.89 5.07 7.03
CA LEU A 74 1.68 4.84 6.25
C LEU A 74 2.04 4.51 4.79
N PRO A 75 1.59 3.37 4.25
CA PRO A 75 1.67 3.09 2.82
C PRO A 75 0.83 4.08 2.01
N LEU A 76 1.18 4.29 0.74
CA LEU A 76 0.46 5.19 -0.19
C LEU A 76 -0.97 4.74 -0.53
N GLY A 77 -1.42 3.58 -0.03
CA GLY A 77 -2.76 3.03 -0.28
C GLY A 77 -2.74 1.66 -0.92
N PRO A 78 -3.91 1.14 -1.35
CA PRO A 78 -4.01 -0.08 -2.15
C PRO A 78 -3.25 -0.01 -3.48
N GLN A 79 -3.03 1.20 -4.01
CA GLN A 79 -2.19 1.45 -5.18
C GLN A 79 -0.69 1.58 -4.80
N GLY A 80 -0.37 1.41 -3.52
CA GLY A 80 0.79 1.95 -2.84
C GLY A 80 1.64 0.89 -2.13
N SER A 81 2.39 0.12 -2.90
CA SER A 81 3.64 0.73 -3.33
C SER A 81 3.80 0.46 -4.82
N ILE A 82 4.18 1.48 -5.60
CA ILE A 82 4.57 1.26 -6.99
C ILE A 82 5.58 0.11 -7.04
N ALA A 83 6.48 -0.01 -6.05
CA ALA A 83 7.42 -1.12 -5.95
C ALA A 83 6.74 -2.50 -5.80
N GLU A 84 5.65 -2.61 -5.03
CA GLU A 84 4.93 -3.85 -4.81
C GLU A 84 4.06 -4.22 -6.02
N MET A 85 3.34 -3.26 -6.59
CA MET A 85 2.62 -3.47 -7.85
C MET A 85 3.58 -3.87 -8.97
N ARG A 86 4.78 -3.30 -8.98
CA ARG A 86 5.87 -3.72 -9.87
C ARG A 86 6.34 -5.14 -9.57
N ARG A 87 6.55 -5.53 -8.31
CA ARG A 87 6.95 -6.90 -7.93
C ARG A 87 5.91 -7.93 -8.31
N ILE A 88 4.63 -7.66 -8.07
CA ILE A 88 3.52 -8.53 -8.44
C ILE A 88 3.44 -8.65 -9.97
N ALA A 89 3.51 -7.52 -10.68
CA ALA A 89 3.53 -7.53 -12.15
C ALA A 89 4.73 -8.32 -12.70
N ASP A 90 5.94 -8.12 -12.16
CA ASP A 90 7.16 -8.79 -12.61
C ASP A 90 7.08 -10.31 -12.35
N ARG A 91 6.51 -10.73 -11.21
CA ARG A 91 6.27 -12.14 -10.87
C ARG A 91 5.30 -12.79 -11.85
N MET A 92 4.15 -12.18 -12.09
CA MET A 92 3.16 -12.71 -13.03
C MET A 92 3.68 -12.74 -14.48
N ILE A 93 4.58 -11.81 -14.85
CA ILE A 93 5.28 -11.85 -16.14
C ILE A 93 6.22 -13.06 -16.20
N ALA A 94 6.98 -13.33 -15.14
CA ALA A 94 7.89 -14.48 -15.07
C ALA A 94 7.13 -15.82 -15.13
N GLU A 95 5.94 -15.87 -14.53
CA GLU A 95 5.00 -16.99 -14.60
C GLU A 95 4.31 -17.14 -15.96
N GLY A 96 4.52 -16.21 -16.91
CA GLY A 96 3.96 -16.27 -18.26
C GLY A 96 2.48 -15.89 -18.36
N ARG A 97 1.90 -15.25 -17.34
CA ARG A 97 0.48 -14.84 -17.33
C ARG A 97 0.16 -13.87 -18.48
N PRO A 98 -1.08 -13.86 -19.00
CA PRO A 98 -1.49 -12.97 -20.09
C PRO A 98 -1.53 -11.50 -19.65
N THR A 99 -1.16 -10.58 -20.55
CA THR A 99 -1.02 -9.13 -20.30
C THR A 99 -2.28 -8.51 -19.70
N SER A 100 -3.46 -8.86 -20.22
CA SER A 100 -4.75 -8.33 -19.79
C SER A 100 -5.13 -8.77 -18.37
N GLU A 101 -4.64 -9.92 -17.94
CA GLU A 101 -4.84 -10.42 -16.57
C GLU A 101 -3.93 -9.69 -15.59
N ILE A 102 -2.65 -9.52 -15.94
CA ILE A 102 -1.68 -8.77 -15.14
C ILE A 102 -2.14 -7.32 -14.97
N ALA A 103 -2.56 -6.68 -16.06
CA ALA A 103 -3.07 -5.32 -16.08
C ALA A 103 -4.21 -5.11 -15.08
N ARG A 104 -5.19 -6.02 -15.07
CA ARG A 104 -6.32 -5.99 -14.14
C ARG A 104 -5.90 -6.25 -12.69
N ALA A 105 -4.95 -7.15 -12.47
CA ALA A 105 -4.50 -7.52 -11.13
C ALA A 105 -3.73 -6.40 -10.40
N VAL A 106 -2.95 -5.60 -11.13
CA VAL A 106 -2.06 -4.57 -10.54
C VAL A 106 -2.45 -3.13 -10.88
N GLY A 107 -3.60 -2.93 -11.55
CA GLY A 107 -4.10 -1.61 -11.95
C GLY A 107 -3.27 -0.92 -13.03
N TYR A 108 -2.57 -1.69 -13.87
CA TYR A 108 -1.76 -1.16 -14.98
C TYR A 108 -2.52 -1.19 -16.30
N THR A 109 -2.10 -0.35 -17.24
CA THR A 109 -2.50 -0.49 -18.64
C THR A 109 -1.72 -1.63 -19.30
N SER A 110 -2.29 -2.26 -20.32
CA SER A 110 -1.61 -3.31 -21.11
C SER A 110 -0.24 -2.84 -21.62
N ARG A 111 -0.16 -1.58 -22.07
CA ARG A 111 1.09 -0.93 -22.52
C ARG A 111 2.17 -0.90 -21.42
N THR A 112 1.79 -0.63 -20.18
CA THR A 112 2.74 -0.63 -19.06
C THR A 112 3.26 -2.03 -18.78
N VAL A 113 2.40 -3.05 -18.81
CA VAL A 113 2.79 -4.45 -18.63
C VAL A 113 3.73 -4.93 -19.74
N GLU A 114 3.44 -4.61 -21.01
CA GLU A 114 4.30 -4.95 -22.16
C GLU A 114 5.69 -4.31 -22.04
N ARG A 115 5.74 -3.01 -21.68
CA ARG A 115 7.01 -2.31 -21.45
C ARG A 115 7.83 -2.97 -20.33
N ARG A 116 7.19 -3.45 -19.28
CA ARG A 116 7.87 -4.18 -18.20
C ARG A 116 8.37 -5.54 -18.68
N ARG A 117 7.56 -6.29 -19.42
CA ARG A 117 7.95 -7.58 -20.02
C ARG A 117 9.19 -7.43 -20.91
N ALA A 118 9.25 -6.39 -21.74
CA ALA A 118 10.41 -6.09 -22.56
C ALA A 118 11.67 -5.81 -21.71
N ARG A 119 11.55 -5.00 -20.64
CA ARG A 119 12.67 -4.70 -19.72
C ARG A 119 13.18 -5.92 -18.95
N LEU A 120 12.30 -6.86 -18.60
CA LEU A 120 12.71 -8.10 -17.92
C LEU A 120 13.44 -9.03 -18.88
N ARG A 121 12.98 -9.13 -20.14
CA ARG A 121 13.69 -9.89 -21.19
C ARG A 121 15.07 -9.31 -21.49
N SER A 122 15.19 -7.99 -21.63
CA SER A 122 16.48 -7.34 -21.91
C SER A 122 17.48 -7.51 -20.77
N ARG A 123 17.02 -7.56 -19.51
CA ARG A 123 17.88 -7.85 -18.34
C ARG A 123 18.38 -9.30 -18.28
N HIS A 124 17.70 -10.21 -18.95
CA HIS A 124 18.04 -11.63 -18.97
C HIS A 124 18.78 -12.04 -20.25
N ASP A 125 18.99 -11.12 -21.19
CA ASP A 125 19.73 -11.39 -22.41
C ASP A 125 21.23 -11.12 -22.16
N PRO A 126 22.08 -12.18 -22.09
CA PRO A 126 23.52 -12.01 -21.90
C PRO A 126 24.23 -11.34 -23.09
N ARG A 127 23.51 -11.04 -24.19
CA ARG A 127 24.07 -10.43 -25.40
C ARG A 127 23.91 -8.92 -25.46
N GLN A 128 23.19 -8.30 -24.54
CA GLN A 128 22.99 -6.85 -24.56
C GLN A 128 24.04 -6.15 -23.69
N GLY A 129 25.16 -5.77 -24.32
CA GLY A 129 26.18 -4.92 -23.73
C GLY A 129 25.57 -3.64 -23.16
N SER A 130 26.00 -3.29 -21.95
CA SER A 130 25.62 -2.06 -21.26
C SER A 130 25.82 -0.85 -22.17
N LEU A 131 24.72 -0.18 -22.55
CA LEU A 131 24.78 1.17 -23.10
C LEU A 131 24.69 2.15 -21.92
N PHE A 132 25.88 2.64 -21.57
CA PHE A 132 26.24 3.72 -20.64
C PHE A 132 26.18 3.41 -19.15
#